data_AF-A0A140GXG0-F1
#
_entry.id   AF-A0A140GXG0-F1
#
_cell.length_a   1.000
_cell.length_b   1.000
_cell.length_c   1.000
_cell.angle_alpha   90.00
_cell.angle_beta   90.00
_cell.angle_gamma   90.00
#
_symmetry.space_group_name_H-M   'P 1'
#
loop_
_entity.id
_entity.type
_entity.pdbx_description
1 polymer ?
#
loop_
_entity_poly.entity_id
_entity_poly.type
_entity_poly.pdbx_seq_one_letter_code
_entity_poly.pdbx_strand_id
1 'polypeptide(L)'
;MLIEKIPIVPQIMRIDTRAQAIDMQQIDNRRFLFNPKTGVLVLGRQYKETSFVNASHAVELADAGITKGFDDFVRGWIGTGGHYPKGVIHLAPCADSRNISLFDRAFDTLKMFRENGALAGTVVRGFGSRWEQPLSAILTDLQKEEQKPSLRQQLKKAPEGKAVRHRKENQQQR
;
A
#
# COMPACT_ATOMS: atom_id res chain seq x y z
N MET A 1 -15.41 -5.02 -15.00
CA MET A 1 -15.93 -3.76 -14.44
C MET A 1 -14.79 -2.78 -14.30
N LEU A 2 -15.00 -1.50 -14.61
CA LEU A 2 -14.02 -0.45 -14.34
C LEU A 2 -14.04 -0.17 -12.83
N ILE A 3 -12.88 -0.20 -12.19
CA ILE A 3 -12.73 0.19 -10.78
C ILE A 3 -12.52 1.71 -10.74
N GLU A 4 -13.36 2.41 -9.97
CA GLU A 4 -13.26 3.85 -9.77
C GLU A 4 -12.07 4.17 -8.85
N LYS A 5 -11.13 4.99 -9.29
CA LYS A 5 -10.08 5.51 -8.39
C LYS A 5 -10.61 6.75 -7.68
N ILE A 6 -10.63 6.72 -6.35
CA ILE A 6 -11.09 7.83 -5.52
C ILE A 6 -9.90 8.46 -4.77
N PRO A 7 -9.89 9.80 -4.58
CA PRO A 7 -8.83 10.46 -3.82
C PRO A 7 -8.96 10.20 -2.32
N ILE A 8 -7.83 10.17 -1.61
CA ILE A 8 -7.83 10.14 -0.14
C ILE A 8 -8.19 11.53 0.40
N VAL A 9 -9.24 11.59 1.24
CA VAL A 9 -9.67 12.80 1.95
C VAL A 9 -9.51 12.65 3.46
N PRO A 10 -9.31 13.73 4.22
CA PRO A 10 -9.00 13.64 5.66
C PRO A 10 -10.18 13.19 6.53
N GLN A 11 -11.43 13.30 6.04
CA GLN A 11 -12.63 12.84 6.72
C GLN A 11 -12.76 11.32 6.69
N ILE A 12 -13.65 10.75 7.50
CA ILE A 12 -13.95 9.32 7.46
C ILE A 12 -14.37 8.93 6.05
N MET A 13 -13.81 7.82 5.56
CA MET A 13 -14.15 7.26 4.26
C MET A 13 -14.71 5.87 4.45
N ARG A 14 -15.81 5.56 3.79
CA ARG A 14 -16.32 4.21 3.59
C ARG A 14 -16.18 3.87 2.12
N ILE A 15 -15.47 2.79 1.84
CA ILE A 15 -14.99 2.44 0.51
C ILE A 15 -15.45 1.01 0.24
N ASP A 16 -16.12 0.80 -0.89
CA ASP A 16 -16.36 -0.55 -1.41
C ASP A 16 -15.20 -0.95 -2.30
N THR A 17 -14.26 -1.74 -1.78
CA THR A 17 -13.02 -2.09 -2.49
C THR A 17 -13.25 -3.02 -3.69
N ARG A 18 -14.50 -3.43 -3.95
CA ARG A 18 -14.88 -4.20 -5.16
C ARG A 18 -15.23 -3.28 -6.33
N ALA A 19 -15.59 -2.03 -6.05
CA ALA A 19 -15.96 -1.03 -7.04
C ALA A 19 -14.99 0.15 -7.07
N GLN A 20 -14.29 0.40 -5.97
CA GLN A 20 -13.44 1.56 -5.75
C GLN A 20 -12.02 1.14 -5.37
N ALA A 21 -11.04 1.90 -5.84
CA ALA A 21 -9.64 1.77 -5.47
C ALA A 21 -9.11 3.07 -4.89
N ILE A 22 -8.21 2.92 -3.92
CA ILE A 22 -7.43 4.00 -3.34
C ILE A 22 -5.93 3.77 -3.60
N ASP A 23 -5.15 4.79 -3.31
CA ASP A 23 -3.70 4.70 -3.25
C ASP A 23 -3.24 4.87 -1.79
N MET A 24 -2.82 3.77 -1.17
CA MET A 24 -2.31 3.74 0.19
C MET A 24 -1.14 4.71 0.40
N GLN A 25 -0.35 5.01 -0.63
CA GLN A 25 0.79 5.92 -0.50
C GLN A 25 0.36 7.38 -0.20
N GLN A 26 -0.91 7.71 -0.41
CA GLN A 26 -1.49 9.01 -0.07
C GLN A 26 -2.02 9.08 1.37
N ILE A 27 -1.98 7.97 2.10
CA ILE A 27 -2.40 7.91 3.50
C ILE A 27 -1.21 8.23 4.39
N ASP A 28 -1.34 9.28 5.20
CA ASP A 28 -0.28 9.68 6.14
C ASP A 28 -0.35 8.87 7.45
N ASN A 29 -1.51 8.86 8.13
CA ASN A 29 -1.70 8.13 9.39
C ASN A 29 -3.19 8.04 9.77
N ARG A 30 -3.77 6.86 9.57
CA ARG A 30 -5.20 6.61 9.79
C ARG A 30 -5.40 5.27 10.46
N ARG A 31 -6.51 5.16 11.21
CA ARG A 31 -7.07 3.84 11.52
C ARG A 31 -7.73 3.28 10.27
N PHE A 32 -7.69 1.96 10.15
CA PHE A 32 -8.52 1.26 9.18
C PHE A 32 -9.35 0.18 9.87
N LEU A 33 -10.51 -0.08 9.28
CA LEU A 33 -11.31 -1.26 9.55
C LEU A 33 -11.72 -1.87 8.21
N PHE A 34 -11.32 -3.10 7.94
CA PHE A 34 -11.65 -3.81 6.71
C PHE A 34 -12.45 -5.07 7.00
N ASN A 35 -13.58 -5.23 6.29
CA ASN A 35 -14.36 -6.46 6.32
C ASN A 35 -14.11 -7.25 5.01
N PRO A 36 -13.30 -8.32 5.05
CA PRO A 36 -12.98 -9.10 3.85
C PRO A 36 -14.19 -9.81 3.24
N LYS A 37 -15.23 -10.10 4.03
CA LYS A 37 -16.46 -10.74 3.53
C LYS A 37 -17.26 -9.82 2.63
N THR A 38 -17.29 -8.53 2.94
CA THR A 38 -18.09 -7.54 2.20
C THR A 38 -17.25 -6.71 1.23
N GLY A 39 -15.93 -6.62 1.43
CA GLY A 39 -15.07 -5.68 0.69
C GLY A 39 -15.18 -4.24 1.20
N VAL A 40 -15.80 -4.02 2.36
CA VAL A 40 -15.94 -2.66 2.91
C VAL A 40 -14.67 -2.30 3.70
N LEU A 41 -14.00 -1.25 3.26
CA LEU A 41 -12.92 -0.58 3.99
C LEU A 41 -13.45 0.73 4.59
N VAL A 42 -13.24 0.91 5.88
CA VAL A 42 -13.43 2.18 6.57
C VAL A 42 -12.05 2.75 6.89
N LEU A 43 -11.77 3.96 6.43
CA LEU A 43 -10.62 4.74 6.89
C LEU A 43 -11.12 5.76 7.92
N GLY A 44 -10.62 5.64 9.15
CA GLY A 44 -10.85 6.57 10.26
C GLY A 44 -10.24 7.94 9.98
N ARG A 45 -10.53 9.01 10.73
CA ARG A 45 -10.05 10.37 10.36
C ARG A 45 -8.51 10.45 10.24
N GLN A 46 -8.00 11.30 9.36
CA GLN A 46 -6.57 11.59 9.28
C GLN A 46 -6.11 12.29 10.57
N TYR A 47 -5.24 11.64 11.34
CA TYR A 47 -4.71 12.25 12.56
C TYR A 47 -3.70 13.34 12.19
N LYS A 48 -3.89 14.54 12.73
CA LYS A 48 -2.85 15.58 12.81
C LYS A 48 -2.41 15.67 14.27
N GLU A 49 -1.12 15.93 14.51
CA GLU A 49 -0.51 15.93 15.86
C GLU A 49 -1.23 16.79 16.91
N THR A 50 -2.09 17.74 16.49
CA THR A 50 -2.84 18.64 17.37
C THR A 50 -4.32 18.26 17.59
N SER A 51 -4.83 17.20 16.96
CA SER A 51 -6.24 16.86 17.04
C SER A 51 -6.51 15.77 18.07
N PHE A 52 -6.88 16.18 19.29
CA PHE A 52 -7.50 15.32 20.33
C PHE A 52 -8.91 14.85 19.93
N VAL A 53 -9.06 14.27 18.74
CA VAL A 53 -10.32 13.59 18.41
C VAL A 53 -10.26 12.25 19.12
N ASN A 54 -10.98 12.13 20.24
CA ASN A 54 -11.30 10.90 20.95
C ASN A 54 -12.19 9.99 20.07
N ALA A 55 -11.77 9.73 18.83
CA ALA A 55 -12.39 8.72 18.00
C ALA A 55 -11.97 7.35 18.55
N SER A 56 -12.92 6.44 18.68
CA SER A 56 -12.68 5.02 18.84
C SER A 56 -13.07 4.30 17.55
N HIS A 57 -12.62 3.07 17.36
CA HIS A 57 -13.04 2.22 16.24
C HIS A 57 -14.58 2.15 16.10
N ALA A 58 -15.31 2.14 17.23
CA ALA A 58 -16.77 2.08 17.23
C ALA A 58 -17.41 3.39 16.72
N VAL A 59 -16.85 4.54 17.09
CA VAL A 59 -17.32 5.84 16.58
C VAL A 59 -17.10 5.95 15.07
N GLU A 60 -15.94 5.49 14.57
CA GLU A 60 -15.63 5.53 13.14
C GLU A 60 -16.52 4.61 12.31
N LEU A 61 -16.89 3.46 12.85
CA LEU A 61 -17.88 2.56 12.23
C LEU A 61 -19.27 3.18 12.20
N ALA A 62 -19.72 3.78 13.30
CA ALA A 62 -21.02 4.44 13.38
C ALA A 62 -21.11 5.63 12.39
N ASP A 63 -20.07 6.48 12.34
CA ASP A 63 -19.96 7.59 11.39
C ASP A 63 -19.92 7.09 9.93
N ALA A 64 -19.41 5.88 9.68
CA ALA A 64 -19.45 5.21 8.38
C ALA A 64 -20.78 4.49 8.07
N GLY A 65 -21.79 4.60 8.95
CA GLY A 65 -23.09 3.96 8.81
C GLY A 65 -23.05 2.44 8.99
N ILE A 66 -22.09 1.92 9.76
CA ILE A 66 -22.00 0.49 10.13
C ILE A 66 -22.53 0.32 11.55
N THR A 67 -23.68 -0.35 11.68
CA THR A 67 -24.38 -0.53 12.95
C THR A 67 -24.37 -1.96 13.49
N LYS A 68 -23.82 -2.92 12.73
CA LYS A 68 -23.73 -4.34 13.10
C LYS A 68 -22.54 -5.03 12.45
N GLY A 69 -22.19 -6.23 12.93
CA GLY A 69 -21.14 -7.06 12.34
C GLY A 69 -19.72 -6.57 12.64
N PHE A 70 -19.52 -5.91 13.79
CA PHE A 70 -18.23 -5.32 14.16
C PHE A 70 -17.09 -6.35 14.24
N ASP A 71 -17.38 -7.56 14.68
CA ASP A 71 -16.39 -8.64 14.83
C ASP A 71 -15.87 -9.17 13.50
N ASP A 72 -16.53 -8.87 12.37
CA ASP A 72 -16.07 -9.27 11.05
C ASP A 72 -14.90 -8.41 10.55
N PHE A 73 -14.69 -7.23 11.14
CA PHE A 73 -13.66 -6.29 10.72
C PHE A 73 -12.28 -6.65 11.29
N VAL A 74 -11.29 -6.68 10.41
CA VAL A 74 -9.88 -6.54 10.76
C VAL A 74 -9.59 -5.06 10.95
N ARG A 75 -8.88 -4.72 12.01
CA ARG A 75 -8.62 -3.33 12.39
C ARG A 75 -7.15 -3.08 12.66
N GLY A 76 -6.74 -1.83 12.52
CA GLY A 76 -5.34 -1.46 12.65
C GLY A 76 -5.06 0.00 12.29
N TRP A 77 -3.78 0.29 12.12
CA TRP A 77 -3.25 1.57 11.65
C TRP A 77 -2.57 1.40 10.30
N ILE A 78 -2.68 2.44 9.47
CA ILE A 78 -2.10 2.49 8.15
C ILE A 78 -1.58 3.90 7.87
N GLY A 79 -0.45 3.99 7.19
CA GLY A 79 0.15 5.29 6.90
C GLY A 79 1.48 5.18 6.19
N THR A 80 1.97 6.32 5.72
CA THR A 80 3.24 6.49 5.00
C THR A 80 3.93 7.74 5.52
N GLY A 81 5.18 7.60 5.96
CA GLY A 81 5.93 8.71 6.54
C GLY A 81 6.92 8.28 7.62
N GLY A 82 7.72 9.23 8.11
CA GLY A 82 8.72 9.00 9.16
C GLY A 82 9.66 7.84 8.83
N HIS A 83 9.71 6.85 9.73
CA HIS A 83 10.53 5.63 9.57
C HIS A 83 9.96 4.61 8.57
N TYR A 84 8.77 4.87 7.99
CA TYR A 84 8.08 3.98 7.06
C TYR A 84 7.87 4.66 5.69
N PRO A 85 8.94 4.92 4.91
CA PRO A 85 8.85 5.62 3.63
C PRO A 85 8.10 4.83 2.54
N LYS A 86 7.99 3.50 2.68
CA LYS A 86 7.18 2.62 1.82
C LYS A 86 5.81 2.29 2.45
N GLY A 87 5.48 2.94 3.56
CA GLY A 87 4.26 2.72 4.32
C GLY A 87 4.36 1.61 5.37
N VAL A 88 3.36 1.60 6.26
CA VAL A 88 3.16 0.62 7.32
C VAL A 88 1.70 0.18 7.39
N ILE A 89 1.48 -1.10 7.65
CA ILE A 89 0.17 -1.68 8.00
C ILE A 89 0.36 -2.37 9.36
N HIS A 90 -0.27 -1.83 10.40
CA HIS A 90 -0.18 -2.36 11.76
C HIS A 90 -1.52 -2.95 12.18
N LEU A 91 -1.59 -4.27 12.34
CA LEU A 91 -2.78 -4.98 12.80
C LEU A 91 -2.93 -4.88 14.32
N ALA A 92 -4.12 -4.46 14.78
CA ALA A 92 -4.41 -4.25 16.20
C ALA A 92 -5.83 -4.75 16.54
N PRO A 93 -6.01 -5.98 17.08
CA PRO A 93 -4.98 -6.83 17.67
C PRO A 93 -4.07 -7.51 16.65
N CYS A 94 -2.94 -8.02 17.12
CA CYS A 94 -2.05 -8.86 16.30
C CYS A 94 -2.80 -10.10 15.79
N ALA A 95 -2.63 -10.39 14.52
CA ALA A 95 -3.14 -11.59 13.86
C ALA A 95 -2.15 -12.75 14.05
N ASP A 96 -2.19 -13.35 15.23
CA ASP A 96 -1.38 -14.53 15.57
C ASP A 96 -1.81 -15.75 14.74
N SER A 97 -0.85 -16.55 14.28
CA SER A 97 -1.11 -17.74 13.46
C SER A 97 -1.90 -18.83 14.19
N ARG A 98 -1.98 -18.78 15.53
CA ARG A 98 -2.82 -19.66 16.35
C ARG A 98 -4.31 -19.31 16.25
N ASN A 99 -4.65 -18.06 15.92
CA ASN A 99 -6.02 -17.64 15.64
C ASN A 99 -6.26 -17.64 14.13
N ILE A 100 -6.51 -18.83 13.58
CA ILE A 100 -6.65 -19.06 12.13
C ILE A 100 -7.70 -18.12 11.51
N SER A 101 -8.85 -17.92 12.18
CA SER A 101 -9.92 -17.05 11.68
C SER A 101 -9.51 -15.58 11.57
N LEU A 102 -8.76 -15.04 12.53
CA LEU A 102 -8.23 -13.68 12.43
C LEU A 102 -7.07 -13.60 11.43
N PHE A 103 -6.23 -14.63 11.41
CA PHE A 103 -5.07 -14.71 10.53
C PHE A 103 -5.47 -14.68 9.06
N ASP A 104 -6.43 -15.51 8.64
CA ASP A 104 -6.90 -15.56 7.25
C ASP A 104 -7.53 -14.24 6.82
N ARG A 105 -8.35 -13.64 7.68
CA ARG A 105 -8.95 -12.32 7.41
C ARG A 105 -7.90 -11.22 7.33
N ALA A 106 -6.87 -11.26 8.18
CA ALA A 106 -5.76 -10.32 8.10
C ALA A 106 -4.95 -10.53 6.81
N PHE A 107 -4.75 -11.77 6.38
CA PHE A 107 -4.11 -12.06 5.09
C PHE A 107 -4.90 -11.50 3.90
N ASP A 108 -6.22 -11.64 3.90
CA ASP A 108 -7.11 -11.02 2.91
C ASP A 108 -7.02 -9.48 2.95
N THR A 109 -6.88 -8.90 4.14
CA THR A 109 -6.68 -7.46 4.32
C THR A 109 -5.37 -6.99 3.66
N LEU A 110 -4.29 -7.75 3.82
CA LEU A 110 -3.00 -7.44 3.19
C LEU A 110 -3.08 -7.52 1.66
N LYS A 111 -3.79 -8.51 1.10
CA LYS A 111 -4.04 -8.58 -0.34
C LYS A 111 -4.82 -7.38 -0.86
N MET A 112 -5.83 -6.94 -0.11
CA MET A 112 -6.59 -5.73 -0.46
C MET A 112 -5.68 -4.50 -0.47
N PHE A 113 -4.82 -4.30 0.54
CA PHE A 113 -3.90 -3.16 0.55
C PHE A 113 -2.85 -3.24 -0.57
N ARG A 114 -2.35 -4.43 -0.92
CA ARG A 114 -1.52 -4.63 -2.12
C ARG A 114 -2.22 -4.10 -3.38
N GLU A 115 -3.49 -4.46 -3.57
CA GLU A 115 -4.29 -4.02 -4.72
C GLU A 115 -4.59 -2.51 -4.69
N ASN A 116 -4.43 -1.89 -3.52
CA ASN A 116 -4.66 -0.46 -3.26
C ASN A 116 -3.34 0.30 -2.99
N GLY A 117 -2.24 -0.12 -3.62
CA GLY A 117 -0.99 0.65 -3.65
C GLY A 117 -0.02 0.39 -2.50
N ALA A 118 -0.21 -0.65 -1.69
CA ALA A 118 0.84 -1.11 -0.78
C ALA A 118 2.02 -1.69 -1.58
N LEU A 119 3.22 -1.23 -1.27
CA LEU A 119 4.44 -1.61 -1.97
C LEU A 119 5.03 -2.88 -1.34
N ALA A 120 5.87 -3.59 -2.08
CA ALA A 120 6.58 -4.77 -1.60
C ALA A 120 7.33 -4.55 -0.27
N GLY A 121 7.92 -3.35 -0.10
CA GLY A 121 8.60 -2.96 1.13
C GLY A 121 7.73 -2.27 2.19
N THR A 122 6.41 -2.22 2.03
CA THR A 122 5.49 -1.78 3.09
C THR A 122 5.69 -2.67 4.31
N VAL A 123 5.91 -2.08 5.49
CA VAL A 123 6.13 -2.86 6.72
C VAL A 123 4.79 -3.35 7.27
N VAL A 124 4.68 -4.65 7.51
CA VAL A 124 3.53 -5.26 8.18
C VAL A 124 3.90 -5.54 9.63
N ARG A 125 3.10 -5.00 10.56
CA ARG A 125 3.27 -5.20 12.00
C ARG A 125 2.12 -6.02 12.59
N GLY A 126 2.46 -6.94 13.48
CA GLY A 126 1.47 -7.77 14.19
C GLY A 126 0.81 -8.83 13.31
N PHE A 127 1.50 -9.37 12.31
CA PHE A 127 1.02 -10.48 11.48
C PHE A 127 1.90 -11.72 11.66
N GLY A 128 1.31 -12.85 12.08
CA GLY A 128 2.03 -14.10 12.32
C GLY A 128 2.96 -14.02 13.53
N SER A 129 4.12 -14.66 13.42
CA SER A 129 5.09 -14.78 14.53
C SER A 129 6.14 -13.66 14.59
N ARG A 130 6.22 -12.82 13.56
CA ARG A 130 7.18 -11.70 13.50
C ARG A 130 6.50 -10.40 13.86
N TRP A 131 7.17 -9.59 14.67
CA TRP A 131 6.65 -8.28 15.03
C TRP A 131 6.57 -7.36 13.81
N GLU A 132 7.64 -7.29 13.01
CA GLU A 132 7.70 -6.54 11.75
C GLU A 132 8.30 -7.39 10.64
N GLN A 133 7.74 -7.28 9.44
CA GLN A 133 8.27 -7.88 8.22
C GLN A 133 7.77 -7.13 6.99
N PRO A 134 8.50 -7.12 5.87
CA PRO A 134 8.02 -6.48 4.64
C PRO A 134 6.83 -7.26 4.06
N LEU A 135 5.93 -6.56 3.39
CA LEU A 135 4.76 -7.17 2.74
C LEU A 135 5.16 -8.26 1.75
N SER A 136 6.27 -8.10 1.04
CA SER A 136 6.82 -9.10 0.12
C SER A 136 7.30 -10.39 0.78
N ALA A 137 7.55 -10.41 2.09
CA ALA A 137 7.83 -11.65 2.82
C ALA A 137 6.55 -12.47 3.08
N ILE A 138 5.39 -11.82 3.08
CA ILE A 138 4.07 -12.46 3.28
C ILE A 138 3.43 -12.79 1.93
N LEU A 139 3.38 -11.81 1.03
CA LEU A 139 2.82 -11.92 -0.33
C LEU A 139 3.97 -12.13 -1.33
N THR A 140 4.36 -13.39 -1.50
CA THR A 140 5.55 -13.80 -2.26
C THR A 140 5.51 -13.43 -3.75
N ASP A 141 4.34 -13.13 -4.31
CA ASP A 141 4.16 -12.64 -5.66
C ASP A 141 4.80 -11.25 -5.86
N LEU A 142 4.86 -10.41 -4.82
CA LEU A 142 5.54 -9.11 -4.87
C LEU A 142 7.05 -9.22 -5.00
N GLN A 143 7.65 -10.34 -4.57
CA GLN A 143 9.09 -10.58 -4.76
C GLN A 143 9.46 -10.69 -6.24
N LYS A 144 8.52 -11.12 -7.10
CA LYS A 144 8.74 -11.26 -8.55
C LYS A 144 8.65 -9.91 -9.28
N GLU A 145 7.95 -8.93 -8.73
CA GLU A 145 7.86 -7.58 -9.29
C GLU A 145 9.13 -6.76 -9.00
N GLU A 146 9.68 -6.85 -7.79
CA GLU A 146 10.96 -6.20 -7.44
C GLU A 146 12.17 -6.80 -8.18
N GLN A 147 12.09 -8.08 -8.59
CA GLN A 147 13.16 -8.77 -9.33
C GLN A 147 13.25 -8.42 -10.83
N LYS A 148 12.39 -7.57 -11.38
CA LYS A 148 12.55 -7.08 -12.76
C LYS A 148 13.36 -5.79 -12.80
N PRO A 149 14.67 -5.93 -13.01
CA PRO A 149 15.24 -5.44 -14.25
C PRO A 149 16.03 -6.56 -14.93
N SER A 150 15.63 -6.97 -16.14
CA SER A 150 16.51 -7.84 -16.92
C SER A 150 17.76 -7.04 -17.30
N LEU A 151 18.94 -7.46 -16.83
CA LEU A 151 20.25 -6.94 -17.24
C LEU A 151 20.39 -6.88 -18.77
N ARG A 152 19.69 -7.76 -19.50
CA ARG A 152 19.57 -7.76 -20.97
C ARG A 152 19.01 -6.47 -21.58
N GLN A 153 18.19 -5.70 -20.85
CA GLN A 153 17.64 -4.43 -21.33
C GLN A 153 18.54 -3.23 -21.02
N GLN A 154 19.33 -3.28 -19.94
CA GLN A 154 20.30 -2.22 -19.62
C GLN A 154 21.55 -2.31 -20.50
N LEU A 155 22.00 -3.51 -20.85
CA LEU A 155 23.13 -3.73 -21.78
C LEU A 155 22.82 -3.35 -23.24
N LYS A 156 21.54 -3.14 -23.62
CA LYS A 156 21.15 -2.59 -24.93
C LYS A 156 21.11 -1.06 -24.99
N LYS A 157 21.35 -0.36 -23.86
CA LYS A 157 21.35 1.11 -23.78
C LYS A 157 22.71 1.68 -23.36
N ALA A 158 23.80 1.07 -23.79
CA ALA A 158 25.09 1.77 -23.89
C ALA A 158 25.25 2.28 -25.33
N PRO A 159 25.53 3.57 -25.55
CA PRO A 159 25.73 4.10 -26.89
C PRO A 159 27.09 3.60 -27.40
N GLU A 160 27.10 2.96 -28.57
CA GLU A 160 28.34 2.74 -29.31
C GLU A 160 28.94 4.10 -29.67
N GLY A 161 29.94 4.49 -28.89
CA GLY A 161 30.75 5.66 -29.16
C GLY A 161 31.60 5.44 -30.41
N LYS A 162 31.41 6.33 -31.38
CA LYS A 162 32.42 6.90 -32.28
C LYS A 162 33.32 5.91 -33.04
N ALA A 163 33.08 5.84 -34.35
CA ALA A 163 34.17 5.81 -35.33
C ALA A 163 33.86 6.69 -36.56
N VAL A 164 34.54 7.86 -36.62
CA VAL A 164 35.24 8.41 -37.81
C VAL A 164 34.37 8.78 -39.05
N ARG A 165 34.35 9.98 -39.65
CA ARG A 165 35.36 11.03 -39.90
C ARG A 165 34.63 12.32 -40.31
N HIS A 166 34.87 13.44 -39.62
CA HIS A 166 34.72 14.75 -40.27
C HIS A 166 36.06 15.06 -40.96
N ARG A 167 36.04 15.26 -42.28
CA ARG A 167 37.13 15.94 -42.99
C ARG A 167 36.57 17.24 -43.56
N LYS A 168 36.83 18.35 -42.87
CA LYS A 168 36.84 19.67 -43.48
C LYS A 168 38.30 19.99 -43.73
N GLU A 169 38.65 20.31 -44.97
CA GLU A 169 39.74 21.24 -45.27
C GLU A 169 39.38 21.99 -46.55
N ASN A 170 39.46 23.31 -46.42
CA ASN A 170 39.10 24.32 -47.40
C ASN A 170 40.14 24.41 -48.52
N GLN A 171 39.68 24.91 -49.67
CA GLN A 171 40.31 25.85 -50.60
C GLN A 171 41.82 26.17 -50.37
N GLN A 172 42.68 26.04 -51.40
CA GLN A 172 43.07 27.11 -52.34
C GLN A 172 44.25 26.72 -53.27
N GLN A 173 44.29 27.39 -54.44
CA GLN A 173 45.38 27.55 -55.44
C GLN A 173 45.57 26.37 -56.44
N ARG A 174 45.58 26.57 -57.77
CA ARG A 174 45.90 27.73 -58.61
C ARG A 174 44.97 27.83 -59.82
#